data_AF-A0AA35XCK6-F1
#
_entry.id   AF-A0AA35XCK6-F1
#
_cell.length_a   1.000
_cell.length_b   1.000
_cell.length_c   1.000
_cell.angle_alpha   90.00
_cell.angle_beta   90.00
_cell.angle_gamma   90.00
#
_symmetry.space_group_name_H-M   'P 1'
#
loop_
_entity.id
_entity.type
_entity.pdbx_description
1 polymer ?
#
loop_
_entity_poly.entity_id
_entity_poly.type
_entity_poly.pdbx_seq_one_letter_code
_entity_poly.pdbx_strand_id
1 'polypeptide(L)'
;EPEEEDKTSPVEAAAAAAKGQTPGPDTDKPEPDTVSRTPERLSLLQSIRQKLLRSIRGVQSSVVSESVQPEPTSTNTDGTTPEKAAATSSQTADESLLPPGWQQFEKFGHVTKAFLEDKRFSSHYHRGIFSCEDLIHLLEELLVFAKLESEEGPETWLMPSVLRQVAEEKVKEVCVSAGPLVVDFPDGGPQNGIFCSLMAHVLSPQHPHPHPWKLCLSSNLPKCLYRDCIQFHVPDFGSVTLVDRFRYFEAHVSDTTSKEEEQKLWQHVGKSIFNGIETVSDMLGYSNNKPRPAIICPKTHSDKAHTAYIKDGKWNCTSDMGVRGTLAELGTVLPWCDEACKPAAVHSVRGSTSHHYTLPATSYHFPTVHTRH
;
A
#
# COMPACT_ATOMS: atom_id res chain seq x y z
N GLU A 1 18.22 2.22 -75.55
CA GLU A 1 18.25 3.63 -75.15
C GLU A 1 18.70 3.73 -73.71
N PRO A 2 19.99 4.03 -73.48
CA PRO A 2 20.45 4.80 -72.34
C PRO A 2 20.41 6.30 -72.70
N GLU A 3 20.26 7.18 -71.72
CA GLU A 3 20.75 8.58 -71.67
C GLU A 3 20.31 9.13 -70.31
N GLU A 4 21.24 9.37 -69.39
CA GLU A 4 21.91 10.68 -69.20
C GLU A 4 20.91 11.81 -68.91
N GLU A 5 20.95 12.36 -67.71
CA GLU A 5 21.53 13.70 -67.57
C GLU A 5 21.91 14.03 -66.12
N ASP A 6 23.21 14.27 -66.02
CA ASP A 6 23.97 14.99 -65.01
C ASP A 6 23.56 16.48 -64.97
N LYS A 7 23.67 17.13 -63.80
CA LYS A 7 24.23 18.50 -63.64
C LYS A 7 24.04 19.07 -62.23
N THR A 8 25.18 19.17 -61.53
CA THR A 8 25.83 20.42 -61.03
C THR A 8 24.95 21.51 -60.40
N SER A 9 25.31 22.29 -59.39
CA SER A 9 26.44 22.45 -58.45
C SER A 9 26.07 23.74 -57.62
N PRO A 10 26.78 24.10 -56.54
CA PRO A 10 26.38 25.09 -55.54
C PRO A 10 26.96 26.49 -55.78
N VAL A 11 26.44 27.51 -55.07
CA VAL A 11 27.09 28.83 -54.83
C VAL A 11 26.53 29.35 -53.48
N GLU A 12 27.26 29.45 -52.37
CA GLU A 12 28.33 30.38 -51.96
C GLU A 12 27.90 31.81 -51.53
N ALA A 13 28.47 32.23 -50.38
CA ALA A 13 28.73 33.60 -49.90
C ALA A 13 27.56 34.46 -49.38
N ALA A 14 27.70 35.42 -48.45
CA ALA A 14 28.66 35.80 -47.40
C ALA A 14 28.16 37.13 -46.78
N ALA A 15 28.62 37.48 -45.56
CA ALA A 15 28.73 38.84 -44.98
C ALA A 15 27.43 39.62 -44.64
N ALA A 16 27.33 40.54 -43.67
CA ALA A 16 28.12 40.96 -42.51
C ALA A 16 27.27 42.00 -41.71
N ALA A 17 27.50 42.07 -40.39
CA ALA A 17 27.45 43.23 -39.49
C ALA A 17 26.23 44.18 -39.42
N ALA A 18 25.64 44.32 -38.23
CA ALA A 18 25.36 45.62 -37.59
C ALA A 18 25.08 45.49 -36.07
N LYS A 19 25.65 46.44 -35.31
CA LYS A 19 25.61 46.60 -33.86
C LYS A 19 24.24 47.08 -33.36
N GLY A 20 23.90 46.73 -32.12
CA GLY A 20 22.85 47.39 -31.32
C GLY A 20 22.92 47.01 -29.85
N GLN A 21 23.65 47.79 -29.05
CA GLN A 21 23.66 47.74 -27.58
C GLN A 21 22.34 48.24 -27.01
N THR A 22 21.79 47.55 -26.01
CA THR A 22 20.97 48.12 -24.94
C THR A 22 21.30 47.38 -23.63
N PRO A 23 21.76 48.04 -22.56
CA PRO A 23 21.89 47.43 -21.25
C PRO A 23 20.55 47.57 -20.51
N GLY A 24 19.88 46.44 -20.28
CA GLY A 24 18.71 46.35 -19.41
C GLY A 24 19.13 46.11 -17.96
N PRO A 25 18.36 46.62 -16.97
CA PRO A 25 18.76 46.63 -15.57
C PRO A 25 18.72 45.24 -14.95
N ASP A 26 19.81 44.91 -14.23
CA ASP A 26 19.90 43.80 -13.30
C ASP A 26 18.72 43.85 -12.33
N THR A 27 17.82 42.88 -12.48
CA THR A 27 16.85 42.52 -11.47
C THR A 27 17.37 41.24 -10.85
N ASP A 28 18.06 41.40 -9.71
CA ASP A 28 18.38 40.33 -8.78
C ASP A 28 17.07 39.68 -8.33
N LYS A 29 16.65 38.69 -9.10
CA LYS A 29 15.61 37.75 -8.69
C LYS A 29 16.37 36.71 -7.85
N PRO A 30 16.11 36.60 -6.54
CA PRO A 30 16.75 35.57 -5.74
C PRO A 30 16.44 34.22 -6.39
N GLU A 31 17.49 33.50 -6.78
CA GLU A 31 17.37 32.10 -7.15
C GLU A 31 16.61 31.40 -6.03
N PRO A 32 15.59 30.58 -6.32
CA PRO A 32 14.96 29.78 -5.29
C PRO A 32 16.04 28.89 -4.72
N ASP A 33 16.39 29.12 -3.45
CA ASP A 33 17.35 28.34 -2.68
C ASP A 33 17.15 26.86 -3.00
N THR A 34 18.05 26.30 -3.81
CA THR A 34 18.14 24.87 -4.04
C THR A 34 18.56 24.30 -2.69
N VAL A 35 17.57 23.93 -1.88
CA VAL A 35 17.79 23.53 -0.49
C VAL A 35 18.68 22.29 -0.49
N SER A 36 19.98 22.53 -0.35
CA SER A 36 21.03 21.55 -0.20
C SER A 36 20.62 20.57 0.90
N ARG A 37 20.50 19.29 0.54
CA ARG A 37 20.24 18.18 1.47
C ARG A 37 21.47 18.00 2.35
N THR A 38 21.57 18.77 3.42
CA THR A 38 22.70 18.65 4.35
C THR A 38 22.66 17.29 5.05
N PRO A 39 23.81 16.67 5.35
CA PRO A 39 23.89 15.41 6.09
C PRO A 39 23.14 15.42 7.42
N GLU A 40 23.09 16.59 8.08
CA GLU A 40 22.37 16.81 9.34
C GLU A 40 20.85 16.63 9.18
N ARG A 41 20.27 17.07 8.06
CA ARG A 41 18.84 16.92 7.76
C ARG A 41 18.47 15.46 7.52
N LEU A 42 19.33 14.72 6.81
CA LEU A 42 19.15 13.26 6.61
C LEU A 42 19.22 12.50 7.95
N SER A 43 20.16 12.87 8.83
CA SER A 43 20.26 12.28 10.16
C SER A 43 19.02 12.56 11.02
N LEU A 44 18.48 13.77 10.95
CA LEU A 44 17.23 14.13 11.63
C LEU A 44 16.04 13.33 11.10
N LEU A 45 15.90 13.19 9.78
CA LEU A 45 14.85 12.39 9.13
C LEU A 45 14.92 10.92 9.57
N GLN A 46 16.12 10.34 9.60
CA GLN A 46 16.34 8.99 10.12
C GLN A 46 15.97 8.88 11.61
N SER A 47 16.32 9.86 12.42
CA SER A 47 15.97 9.89 13.85
C SER A 47 14.46 9.96 14.05
N ILE A 48 13.75 10.80 13.29
CA ILE A 48 12.30 10.94 13.36
C ILE A 48 11.61 9.67 12.85
N ARG A 49 12.08 9.09 11.74
CA ARG A 49 11.64 7.77 11.26
C ARG A 49 11.75 6.71 12.36
N GLN A 50 12.91 6.62 13.01
CA GLN A 50 13.13 5.66 14.09
C GLN A 50 12.25 5.93 15.33
N LYS A 51 11.90 7.20 15.61
CA LYS A 51 10.96 7.55 16.68
C LYS A 51 9.52 7.19 16.33
N LEU A 52 9.09 7.47 15.09
CA LEU A 52 7.76 7.13 14.59
C LEU A 52 7.55 5.61 14.59
N LEU A 53 8.50 4.85 14.05
CA LEU A 53 8.45 3.38 14.07
C LEU A 53 8.42 2.84 15.51
N ARG A 54 9.19 3.43 16.43
CA ARG A 54 9.11 3.09 17.86
C ARG A 54 7.74 3.41 18.48
N SER A 55 7.14 4.55 18.13
CA SER A 55 5.81 4.93 18.62
C SER A 55 4.74 3.95 18.14
N ILE A 56 4.79 3.56 16.85
CA ILE A 56 3.87 2.57 16.28
C ILE A 56 3.98 1.23 17.03
N ARG A 57 5.20 0.77 17.30
CA ARG A 57 5.46 -0.45 18.08
C ARG A 57 4.99 -0.34 19.55
N GLY A 58 5.19 0.82 20.18
CA GLY A 58 4.84 1.06 21.58
C GLY A 58 3.34 1.05 21.86
N VAL A 59 2.53 1.61 20.96
CA VAL A 59 1.06 1.61 21.07
C VAL A 59 0.53 0.17 21.08
N GLN A 60 1.11 -0.73 20.27
CA GLN A 60 0.62 -2.09 20.15
C GLN A 60 0.88 -2.98 21.38
N SER A 61 1.99 -2.76 22.10
CA SER A 61 2.24 -3.49 23.35
C SER A 61 1.18 -3.23 24.42
N SER A 62 0.46 -2.10 24.34
CA SER A 62 -0.59 -1.73 25.31
C SER A 62 -1.96 -2.32 24.96
N VAL A 63 -2.26 -2.55 23.67
CA VAL A 63 -3.58 -3.00 23.21
C VAL A 63 -3.79 -4.52 23.36
N VAL A 64 -2.72 -5.31 23.44
CA VAL A 64 -2.81 -6.79 23.53
C VAL A 64 -3.22 -7.28 24.94
N SER A 65 -3.41 -6.39 25.92
CA SER A 65 -3.73 -6.77 27.31
C SER A 65 -5.19 -6.57 27.75
N GLU A 66 -6.08 -6.05 26.89
CA GLU A 66 -7.51 -5.97 27.23
C GLU A 66 -8.22 -7.28 26.84
N SER A 67 -8.32 -8.20 27.81
CA SER A 67 -9.18 -9.38 27.69
C SER A 67 -10.64 -8.92 27.59
N VAL A 68 -11.27 -9.15 26.44
CA VAL A 68 -12.71 -8.98 26.26
C VAL A 68 -13.41 -9.97 27.19
N GLN A 69 -13.99 -9.47 28.30
CA GLN A 69 -14.93 -10.26 29.09
C GLN A 69 -16.23 -10.41 28.29
N PRO A 70 -16.80 -11.62 28.19
CA PRO A 70 -18.10 -11.81 27.57
C PRO A 70 -19.19 -11.24 28.50
N GLU A 71 -19.99 -10.32 27.97
CA GLU A 71 -21.19 -9.85 28.66
C GLU A 71 -22.21 -10.98 28.86
N PRO A 72 -22.93 -11.02 30.00
CA PRO A 72 -23.91 -12.05 30.29
C PRO A 72 -25.17 -11.86 29.43
N THR A 73 -25.57 -12.92 28.74
CA THR A 73 -26.79 -12.98 27.94
C THR A 73 -28.01 -13.10 28.85
N SER A 74 -28.84 -12.05 28.93
CA SER A 74 -30.16 -12.14 29.55
C SER A 74 -31.21 -12.47 28.49
N THR A 75 -31.87 -13.61 28.64
CA THR A 75 -33.09 -13.99 27.92
C THR A 75 -34.28 -13.18 28.42
N ASN A 76 -35.08 -12.62 27.50
CA ASN A 76 -36.51 -12.42 27.70
C ASN A 76 -37.25 -12.33 26.36
N THR A 77 -38.28 -13.16 26.27
CA THR A 77 -39.42 -13.16 25.35
C THR A 77 -40.31 -11.93 25.57
N ASP A 78 -40.76 -11.24 24.52
CA ASP A 78 -42.11 -11.41 23.94
C ASP A 78 -42.37 -10.37 22.84
N GLY A 79 -43.24 -10.74 21.89
CA GLY A 79 -43.44 -10.05 20.63
C GLY A 79 -44.16 -8.71 20.71
N THR A 80 -43.88 -7.83 19.75
CA THR A 80 -44.82 -6.85 19.19
C THR A 80 -44.31 -6.43 17.81
N THR A 81 -45.22 -6.42 16.83
CA THR A 81 -45.09 -6.02 15.42
C THR A 81 -44.45 -4.63 15.23
N PRO A 82 -43.62 -4.37 14.19
CA PRO A 82 -43.28 -3.01 13.82
C PRO A 82 -44.09 -2.53 12.62
N GLU A 83 -44.84 -1.47 12.91
CA GLU A 83 -45.43 -0.53 11.97
C GLU A 83 -44.32 0.26 11.24
N LYS A 84 -44.60 0.50 9.97
CA LYS A 84 -43.72 1.08 8.96
C LYS A 84 -43.53 2.58 9.21
N ALA A 85 -42.49 2.97 9.93
CA ALA A 85 -42.05 4.36 10.03
C ALA A 85 -40.80 4.58 9.16
N ALA A 86 -40.99 5.30 8.05
CA ALA A 86 -39.91 5.84 7.25
C ALA A 86 -39.21 6.95 8.03
N ALA A 87 -38.05 6.66 8.60
CA ALA A 87 -37.15 7.66 9.14
C ALA A 87 -36.13 8.06 8.06
N THR A 88 -36.43 9.15 7.37
CA THR A 88 -35.49 9.92 6.57
C THR A 88 -34.44 10.51 7.52
N SER A 89 -33.26 9.89 7.59
CA SER A 89 -32.14 10.41 8.39
C SER A 89 -31.36 11.45 7.59
N SER A 90 -31.47 12.68 8.05
CA SER A 90 -30.83 13.89 7.56
C SER A 90 -29.35 13.95 7.96
N GLN A 91 -28.45 13.76 7.01
CA GLN A 91 -27.04 14.20 7.10
C GLN A 91 -26.53 14.56 5.70
N THR A 92 -26.92 15.75 5.20
CA THR A 92 -26.38 16.31 3.94
C THR A 92 -26.31 17.84 4.02
N ALA A 93 -25.65 18.37 5.04
CA ALA A 93 -25.49 19.82 5.18
C ALA A 93 -24.15 20.17 5.85
N ASP A 94 -23.03 19.76 5.24
CA ASP A 94 -21.74 20.49 5.35
C ASP A 94 -20.65 20.03 4.36
N GLU A 95 -20.91 19.01 3.52
CA GLU A 95 -19.91 18.49 2.58
C GLU A 95 -19.57 19.46 1.43
N SER A 96 -20.37 20.52 1.22
CA SER A 96 -20.22 21.46 0.10
C SER A 96 -19.23 22.61 0.34
N LEU A 97 -18.58 22.70 1.51
CA LEU A 97 -17.66 23.81 1.84
C LEU A 97 -16.17 23.44 1.83
N LEU A 98 -15.82 22.16 1.67
CA LEU A 98 -14.42 21.75 1.57
C LEU A 98 -13.84 22.14 0.20
N PRO A 99 -12.65 22.78 0.14
CA PRO A 99 -11.98 23.04 -1.13
C PRO A 99 -11.70 21.74 -1.89
N PRO A 100 -11.61 21.81 -3.24
CA PRO A 100 -11.57 20.62 -4.08
C PRO A 100 -10.49 19.60 -3.68
N GLY A 101 -9.30 20.06 -3.25
CA GLY A 101 -8.23 19.17 -2.79
C GLY A 101 -8.59 18.35 -1.54
N TRP A 102 -9.37 18.90 -0.61
CA TRP A 102 -9.82 18.19 0.58
C TRP A 102 -10.89 17.15 0.27
N GLN A 103 -11.80 17.47 -0.66
CA GLN A 103 -12.80 16.49 -1.13
C GLN A 103 -12.12 15.30 -1.82
N GLN A 104 -11.10 15.56 -2.64
CA GLN A 104 -10.31 14.50 -3.30
C GLN A 104 -9.54 13.65 -2.29
N PHE A 105 -8.95 14.28 -1.27
CA PHE A 105 -8.28 13.58 -0.17
C PHE A 105 -9.25 12.69 0.63
N GLU A 106 -10.40 13.21 1.04
CA GLU A 106 -11.35 12.45 1.85
C GLU A 106 -11.99 11.30 1.06
N LYS A 107 -12.32 11.53 -0.20
CA LYS A 107 -13.03 10.53 -1.02
C LYS A 107 -12.10 9.47 -1.60
N PHE A 108 -10.90 9.86 -2.02
CA PHE A 108 -10.01 9.00 -2.80
C PHE A 108 -8.62 8.87 -2.20
N GLY A 109 -8.36 9.43 -1.01
CA GLY A 109 -7.03 9.43 -0.40
C GLY A 109 -5.99 10.17 -1.24
N HIS A 110 -6.44 11.04 -2.15
CA HIS A 110 -5.57 11.70 -3.11
C HIS A 110 -4.87 12.90 -2.47
N VAL A 111 -3.54 12.88 -2.49
CA VAL A 111 -2.66 13.90 -1.95
C VAL A 111 -1.87 14.54 -3.09
N THR A 112 -1.74 15.87 -3.05
CA THR A 112 -0.89 16.64 -3.95
C THR A 112 0.02 17.57 -3.15
N LYS A 113 1.08 18.08 -3.76
CA LYS A 113 1.95 19.08 -3.11
C LYS A 113 1.16 20.30 -2.65
N ALA A 114 0.27 20.82 -3.50
CA ALA A 114 -0.59 21.96 -3.18
C ALA A 114 -1.52 21.67 -1.99
N PHE A 115 -1.99 20.43 -1.82
CA PHE A 115 -2.76 20.03 -0.65
C PHE A 115 -1.92 20.08 0.64
N LEU A 116 -0.68 19.61 0.60
CA LEU A 116 0.22 19.61 1.76
C LEU A 116 0.67 21.02 2.17
N GLU A 117 0.68 21.96 1.21
CA GLU A 117 0.95 23.38 1.41
C GLU A 117 -0.29 24.18 1.86
N ASP A 118 -1.50 23.60 1.79
CA ASP A 118 -2.74 24.24 2.26
C ASP A 118 -2.58 24.64 3.74
N LYS A 119 -3.06 25.84 4.09
CA LYS A 119 -2.90 26.41 5.43
C LYS A 119 -3.49 25.53 6.53
N ARG A 120 -4.55 24.76 6.24
CA ARG A 120 -5.15 23.83 7.20
C ARG A 120 -4.28 22.60 7.36
N PHE A 121 -3.81 22.01 6.26
CA PHE A 121 -2.95 20.83 6.36
C PHE A 121 -1.62 21.17 7.04
N SER A 122 -1.00 22.29 6.66
CA SER A 122 0.24 22.81 7.27
C SER A 122 0.13 23.26 8.73
N SER A 123 -1.06 23.25 9.31
CA SER A 123 -1.25 23.44 10.75
C SER A 123 -1.08 22.15 11.57
N HIS A 124 -1.14 20.98 10.92
CA HIS A 124 -1.04 19.68 11.57
C HIS A 124 0.40 19.17 11.75
N TYR A 125 1.38 19.82 11.13
CA TYR A 125 2.79 19.54 11.35
C TYR A 125 3.53 20.79 11.83
N HIS A 126 4.55 20.58 12.66
CA HIS A 126 5.38 21.67 13.14
C HIS A 126 6.10 22.33 11.97
N ARG A 127 5.65 23.54 11.61
CA ARG A 127 6.28 24.37 10.60
C ARG A 127 7.76 24.55 10.92
N GLY A 128 8.61 24.31 9.92
CA GLY A 128 10.06 24.45 10.04
C GLY A 128 10.82 23.18 10.43
N ILE A 129 10.15 22.07 10.77
CA ILE A 129 10.83 20.76 10.95
C ILE A 129 11.03 20.04 9.61
N PHE A 130 9.99 20.05 8.78
CA PHE A 130 9.99 19.42 7.46
C PHE A 130 9.57 20.43 6.40
N SER A 131 10.23 20.39 5.24
CA SER A 131 9.61 20.94 4.02
C SER A 131 8.53 19.98 3.51
N CYS A 132 7.70 20.43 2.59
CA CYS A 132 6.70 19.57 1.97
C CYS A 132 7.34 18.34 1.32
N GLU A 133 8.49 18.50 0.68
CA GLU A 133 9.25 17.45 0.02
C GLU A 133 9.83 16.44 1.02
N ASP A 134 10.35 16.91 2.15
CA ASP A 134 10.81 16.00 3.22
C ASP A 134 9.66 15.14 3.74
N LEU A 135 8.49 15.74 3.92
CA LEU A 135 7.32 15.04 4.45
C LEU A 135 6.84 13.99 3.44
N ILE A 136 6.74 14.34 2.16
CA ILE A 136 6.40 13.38 1.10
C ILE A 136 7.38 12.21 1.12
N HIS A 137 8.69 12.51 1.09
CA HIS A 137 9.73 11.49 1.06
C HIS A 137 9.67 10.59 2.29
N LEU A 138 9.50 11.16 3.48
CA LEU A 138 9.35 10.40 4.72
C LEU A 138 8.12 9.48 4.68
N LEU A 139 6.98 9.97 4.17
CA LEU A 139 5.74 9.20 4.09
C LEU A 139 5.76 8.12 3.00
N GLU A 140 6.48 8.34 1.90
CA GLU A 140 6.78 7.30 0.92
C GLU A 140 7.68 6.21 1.51
N GLU A 141 8.77 6.59 2.19
CA GLU A 141 9.68 5.63 2.85
C GLU A 141 8.99 4.79 3.93
N LEU A 142 7.96 5.35 4.57
CA LEU A 142 7.14 4.69 5.59
C LEU A 142 5.96 3.92 5.00
N LEU A 143 5.81 3.87 3.67
CA LEU A 143 4.70 3.21 2.97
C LEU A 143 3.33 3.72 3.45
N VAL A 144 3.26 5.02 3.76
CA VAL A 144 2.02 5.74 4.03
C VAL A 144 1.48 6.33 2.73
N PHE A 145 2.38 6.82 1.87
CA PHE A 145 2.06 7.32 0.54
C PHE A 145 2.51 6.35 -0.54
N ALA A 146 1.66 6.19 -1.55
CA ALA A 146 1.98 5.54 -2.81
C ALA A 146 2.04 6.61 -3.89
N LYS A 147 3.19 6.79 -4.54
CA LYS A 147 3.30 7.69 -5.68
C LYS A 147 2.50 7.14 -6.85
N LEU A 148 1.61 7.94 -7.42
CA LEU A 148 0.87 7.57 -8.62
C LEU A 148 1.60 8.08 -9.86
N GLU A 149 1.72 7.23 -10.87
CA GLU A 149 2.28 7.64 -12.17
C GLU A 149 1.35 8.68 -12.81
N SER A 150 1.94 9.79 -13.26
CA SER A 150 1.25 10.81 -14.06
C SER A 150 2.09 11.09 -15.30
N GLU A 151 1.51 10.94 -16.49
CA GLU A 151 2.22 11.17 -17.75
C GLU A 151 2.36 12.66 -18.07
N GLU A 152 1.39 13.49 -17.67
CA GLU A 152 1.32 14.91 -18.07
C GLU A 152 0.84 15.84 -16.93
N GLY A 153 0.59 15.30 -15.73
CA GLY A 153 0.00 16.03 -14.61
C GLY A 153 0.98 16.36 -13.48
N PRO A 154 0.52 17.12 -12.47
CA PRO A 154 1.28 17.29 -11.24
C PRO A 154 1.53 15.94 -10.57
N GLU A 155 2.59 15.84 -9.79
CA GLU A 155 2.82 14.64 -8.98
C GLU A 155 1.68 14.46 -7.97
N THR A 156 1.21 13.23 -7.88
CA THR A 156 0.08 12.84 -7.03
C THR A 156 0.43 11.59 -6.24
N TRP A 157 -0.14 11.51 -5.05
CA TRP A 157 0.05 10.40 -4.14
C TRP A 157 -1.29 9.87 -3.65
N LEU A 158 -1.34 8.58 -3.37
CA LEU A 158 -2.43 7.92 -2.68
C LEU A 158 -2.03 7.70 -1.21
N MET A 159 -2.93 8.01 -0.28
CA MET A 159 -2.83 7.64 1.13
C MET A 159 -3.90 6.58 1.46
N PRO A 160 -3.56 5.29 1.41
CA PRO A 160 -4.57 4.22 1.52
C PRO A 160 -5.33 4.20 2.87
N SER A 161 -4.69 4.65 3.95
CA SER A 161 -5.24 4.58 5.30
C SER A 161 -6.44 5.50 5.55
N VAL A 162 -6.63 6.55 4.73
CA VAL A 162 -7.75 7.49 4.84
C VAL A 162 -8.95 7.10 3.96
N LEU A 163 -8.80 6.06 3.13
CA LEU A 163 -9.90 5.58 2.30
C LEU A 163 -11.07 5.08 3.16
N ARG A 164 -12.26 5.13 2.59
CA ARG A 164 -13.46 4.55 3.19
C ARG A 164 -13.41 3.02 3.11
N GLN A 165 -14.08 2.33 4.02
CA GLN A 165 -14.26 0.89 3.93
C GLN A 165 -15.32 0.54 2.89
N VAL A 166 -15.14 -0.60 2.24
CA VAL A 166 -16.08 -1.13 1.27
C VAL A 166 -17.23 -1.85 1.99
N ALA A 167 -18.45 -1.73 1.46
CA ALA A 167 -19.57 -2.55 1.93
C ALA A 167 -19.43 -3.98 1.40
N GLU A 168 -19.86 -4.98 2.19
CA GLU A 168 -19.72 -6.40 1.83
C GLU A 168 -20.41 -6.76 0.51
N GLU A 169 -21.55 -6.13 0.22
CA GLU A 169 -22.28 -6.29 -1.03
C GLU A 169 -21.41 -5.88 -2.22
N LYS A 170 -20.65 -4.80 -2.06
CA LYS A 170 -19.77 -4.28 -3.10
C LYS A 170 -18.55 -5.17 -3.32
N VAL A 171 -18.04 -5.81 -2.26
CA VAL A 171 -16.97 -6.81 -2.38
C VAL A 171 -17.42 -7.97 -3.27
N LYS A 172 -18.64 -8.47 -3.08
CA LYS A 172 -19.20 -9.57 -3.90
C LYS A 172 -19.32 -9.21 -5.37
N GLU A 173 -19.56 -7.94 -5.70
CA GLU A 173 -19.62 -7.48 -7.09
C GLU A 173 -18.24 -7.48 -7.78
N VAL A 174 -17.15 -7.24 -7.03
CA VAL A 174 -15.78 -7.15 -7.58
C VAL A 174 -15.00 -8.45 -7.47
N CYS A 175 -15.35 -9.32 -6.52
CA CYS A 175 -14.73 -10.62 -6.28
C CYS A 175 -15.44 -11.73 -7.07
N VAL A 176 -15.16 -11.80 -8.36
CA VAL A 176 -15.83 -12.74 -9.28
C VAL A 176 -15.13 -14.11 -9.41
N SER A 177 -13.91 -14.28 -8.88
CA SER A 177 -13.14 -15.52 -9.07
C SER A 177 -13.54 -16.63 -8.09
N ALA A 178 -13.63 -17.86 -8.60
CA ALA A 178 -14.04 -19.04 -7.82
C ALA A 178 -12.95 -19.60 -6.87
N GLY A 179 -11.71 -19.09 -6.94
CA GLY A 179 -10.57 -19.60 -6.17
C GLY A 179 -9.55 -18.51 -5.87
N PRO A 180 -9.81 -17.63 -4.90
CA PRO A 180 -8.84 -16.60 -4.53
C PRO A 180 -7.55 -17.21 -3.98
N LEU A 181 -6.43 -16.51 -4.15
CA LEU A 181 -5.27 -16.71 -3.29
C LEU A 181 -5.63 -16.14 -1.92
N VAL A 182 -5.51 -16.96 -0.88
CA VAL A 182 -5.78 -16.54 0.50
C VAL A 182 -4.47 -16.47 1.27
N VAL A 183 -4.27 -15.35 1.96
CA VAL A 183 -3.13 -15.14 2.86
C VAL A 183 -3.63 -15.14 4.30
N ASP A 184 -3.33 -16.21 5.01
CA ASP A 184 -3.72 -16.44 6.39
C ASP A 184 -2.67 -15.92 7.37
N PHE A 185 -3.13 -15.38 8.50
CA PHE A 185 -2.30 -14.84 9.58
C PHE A 185 -2.62 -15.60 10.88
N PRO A 186 -1.94 -16.73 11.13
CA PRO A 186 -2.35 -17.72 12.14
C PRO A 186 -2.38 -17.17 13.57
N ASP A 187 -1.60 -16.13 13.86
CA ASP A 187 -1.41 -15.60 15.22
C ASP A 187 -2.38 -14.44 15.55
N GLY A 188 -3.51 -14.35 14.85
CA GLY A 188 -4.61 -13.44 15.21
C GLY A 188 -5.01 -12.42 14.15
N GLY A 189 -4.68 -12.63 12.87
CA GLY A 189 -5.02 -11.71 11.78
C GLY A 189 -3.89 -10.73 11.43
N PRO A 190 -3.95 -10.07 10.27
CA PRO A 190 -3.01 -9.02 9.90
C PRO A 190 -2.97 -7.92 10.97
N GLN A 191 -1.77 -7.42 11.26
CA GLN A 191 -1.63 -6.30 12.16
C GLN A 191 -2.07 -4.99 11.48
N ASN A 192 -2.51 -4.02 12.28
CA ASN A 192 -3.01 -2.74 11.78
C ASN A 192 -2.02 -2.08 10.80
N GLY A 193 -2.54 -1.64 9.67
CA GLY A 193 -1.77 -0.95 8.64
C GLY A 193 -1.03 -1.85 7.64
N ILE A 194 -0.93 -3.17 7.85
CA ILE A 194 -0.29 -4.08 6.88
C ILE A 194 -0.93 -3.95 5.50
N PHE A 195 -2.26 -3.97 5.42
CA PHE A 195 -2.96 -3.90 4.13
C PHE A 195 -2.71 -2.56 3.43
N CYS A 196 -2.89 -1.43 4.12
CA CYS A 196 -2.64 -0.10 3.57
C CYS A 196 -1.18 0.09 3.11
N SER A 197 -0.22 -0.37 3.91
CA SER A 197 1.20 -0.29 3.55
C SER A 197 1.58 -1.26 2.44
N LEU A 198 0.92 -2.42 2.35
CA LEU A 198 1.04 -3.32 1.21
C LEU A 198 0.54 -2.64 -0.08
N MET A 199 -0.61 -1.95 -0.03
CA MET A 199 -1.11 -1.17 -1.18
C MET A 199 -0.08 -0.13 -1.62
N ALA A 200 0.51 0.60 -0.68
CA ALA A 200 1.54 1.58 -0.99
C ALA A 200 2.82 0.93 -1.53
N HIS A 201 3.21 -0.23 -0.99
CA HIS A 201 4.37 -0.99 -1.46
C HIS A 201 4.22 -1.43 -2.91
N VAL A 202 3.11 -2.09 -3.26
CA VAL A 202 2.92 -2.65 -4.62
C VAL A 202 2.75 -1.57 -5.69
N LEU A 203 2.25 -0.39 -5.32
CA LEU A 203 2.13 0.78 -6.20
C LEU A 203 3.41 1.60 -6.28
N SER A 204 4.38 1.39 -5.38
CA SER A 204 5.55 2.25 -5.30
C SER A 204 6.53 1.96 -6.44
N PRO A 205 6.93 2.98 -7.23
CA PRO A 205 7.96 2.81 -8.25
C PRO A 205 9.35 2.51 -7.64
N GLN A 206 9.54 2.78 -6.34
CA GLN A 206 10.78 2.48 -5.61
C GLN A 206 10.92 1.00 -5.26
N HIS A 207 9.83 0.23 -5.37
CA HIS A 207 9.81 -1.21 -5.17
C HIS A 207 9.53 -1.89 -6.50
N PRO A 208 10.52 -1.92 -7.42
CA PRO A 208 10.30 -2.40 -8.78
C PRO A 208 9.92 -3.88 -8.75
N HIS A 209 8.64 -4.13 -8.99
CA HIS A 209 8.16 -5.44 -9.39
C HIS A 209 8.54 -5.65 -10.87
N PRO A 210 8.83 -6.89 -11.31
CA PRO A 210 9.06 -7.17 -12.73
C PRO A 210 7.93 -6.67 -13.64
N HIS A 211 6.72 -6.60 -13.09
CA HIS A 211 5.54 -6.02 -13.71
C HIS A 211 4.95 -5.00 -12.73
N PRO A 212 5.13 -3.69 -12.93
CA PRO A 212 4.68 -2.67 -11.99
C PRO A 212 3.15 -2.63 -11.94
N TRP A 213 2.59 -2.65 -10.74
CA TRP A 213 1.16 -2.67 -10.53
C TRP A 213 0.62 -1.24 -10.68
N LYS A 214 -0.49 -1.08 -11.38
CA LYS A 214 -1.16 0.21 -11.57
C LYS A 214 -2.57 0.17 -10.99
N LEU A 215 -3.13 1.31 -10.62
CA LEU A 215 -4.54 1.38 -10.26
C LEU A 215 -5.41 1.08 -11.48
N CYS A 216 -6.45 0.25 -11.30
CA CYS A 216 -7.43 0.02 -12.36
C CYS A 216 -8.39 1.21 -12.43
N LEU A 217 -8.31 1.98 -13.53
CA LEU A 217 -9.13 3.17 -13.75
C LEU A 217 -10.25 2.87 -14.77
N SER A 218 -11.46 3.35 -14.48
CA SER A 218 -12.62 3.40 -15.38
C SER A 218 -13.03 4.86 -15.52
N SER A 219 -12.97 5.41 -16.74
CA SER A 219 -13.27 6.83 -16.99
C SER A 219 -12.48 7.78 -16.07
N ASN A 220 -11.18 7.50 -15.86
CA ASN A 220 -10.26 8.21 -14.97
C ASN A 220 -10.57 8.09 -13.46
N LEU A 221 -11.50 7.22 -13.06
CA LEU A 221 -11.82 6.95 -11.66
C LEU A 221 -11.46 5.51 -11.28
N PRO A 222 -10.88 5.26 -10.10
CA PRO A 222 -10.58 3.90 -9.65
C PRO A 222 -11.84 3.02 -9.57
N LYS A 223 -11.77 1.78 -10.09
CA LYS A 223 -12.92 0.85 -10.12
C LYS A 223 -13.23 0.22 -8.74
N CYS A 224 -12.21 -0.25 -8.01
CA CYS A 224 -12.28 -0.53 -6.57
C CYS A 224 -11.14 0.22 -5.89
N LEU A 225 -11.45 1.21 -5.04
CA LEU A 225 -10.48 1.90 -4.21
C LEU A 225 -11.09 2.23 -2.85
N TYR A 226 -10.82 1.35 -1.90
CA TYR A 226 -11.27 1.37 -0.52
C TYR A 226 -10.10 0.97 0.38
N ARG A 227 -10.25 1.21 1.67
CA ARG A 227 -9.22 0.89 2.67
C ARG A 227 -8.94 -0.60 2.78
N ASP A 228 -9.93 -1.42 2.43
CA ASP A 228 -9.98 -2.88 2.56
C ASP A 228 -10.37 -3.58 1.24
N CYS A 229 -10.54 -2.85 0.13
CA CYS A 229 -10.63 -3.40 -1.22
C CYS A 229 -9.95 -2.49 -2.23
N ILE A 230 -9.05 -3.05 -3.04
CA ILE A 230 -8.43 -2.31 -4.12
C ILE A 230 -8.26 -3.20 -5.35
N GLN A 231 -8.48 -2.62 -6.53
CA GLN A 231 -8.26 -3.29 -7.80
C GLN A 231 -7.08 -2.68 -8.54
N PHE A 232 -6.13 -3.54 -8.88
CA PHE A 232 -4.94 -3.23 -9.66
C PHE A 232 -5.05 -3.79 -11.07
N HIS A 233 -4.36 -3.14 -11.99
CA HIS A 233 -3.99 -3.69 -13.27
C HIS A 233 -2.52 -4.12 -13.22
N VAL A 234 -2.25 -5.37 -13.60
CA VAL A 234 -0.90 -5.90 -13.75
C VAL A 234 -0.65 -6.07 -15.26
N PRO A 235 0.29 -5.29 -15.84
CA PRO A 235 0.60 -5.36 -17.26
C PRO A 235 0.84 -6.80 -17.72
N ASP A 236 0.35 -7.14 -18.91
CA ASP A 236 0.47 -8.46 -19.56
C ASP A 236 -0.31 -9.61 -18.91
N PHE A 237 -0.95 -9.41 -17.76
CA PHE A 237 -1.63 -10.49 -17.06
C PHE A 237 -3.12 -10.25 -16.81
N GLY A 238 -3.54 -9.05 -16.44
CA GLY A 238 -4.95 -8.74 -16.20
C GLY A 238 -5.19 -7.87 -14.98
N SER A 239 -6.29 -8.12 -14.26
CA SER A 239 -6.69 -7.35 -13.08
C SER A 239 -6.58 -8.19 -11.82
N VAL A 240 -6.11 -7.58 -10.73
CA VAL A 240 -5.99 -8.22 -9.42
C VAL A 240 -6.73 -7.37 -8.39
N THR A 241 -7.73 -7.95 -7.73
CA THR A 241 -8.45 -7.33 -6.63
C THR A 241 -7.92 -7.88 -5.31
N LEU A 242 -7.37 -7.04 -4.45
CA LEU A 242 -6.98 -7.39 -3.08
C LEU A 242 -8.07 -6.95 -2.10
N VAL A 243 -8.40 -7.83 -1.16
CA VAL A 243 -9.41 -7.58 -0.13
C VAL A 243 -8.86 -7.94 1.25
N ASP A 244 -9.06 -7.06 2.22
CA ASP A 244 -8.80 -7.32 3.63
C ASP A 244 -10.07 -7.86 4.31
N ARG A 245 -10.04 -9.13 4.74
CA ARG A 245 -11.14 -9.77 5.48
C ARG A 245 -10.91 -9.75 6.99
N PHE A 246 -10.10 -8.82 7.48
CA PHE A 246 -9.70 -8.60 8.87
C PHE A 246 -8.86 -9.73 9.51
N ARG A 247 -9.09 -11.00 9.16
CA ARG A 247 -8.28 -12.15 9.63
C ARG A 247 -7.31 -12.68 8.59
N TYR A 248 -7.57 -12.40 7.33
CA TYR A 248 -6.83 -12.91 6.19
C TYR A 248 -7.02 -11.96 5.01
N PHE A 249 -6.16 -12.07 4.02
CA PHE A 249 -6.34 -11.35 2.75
C PHE A 249 -6.83 -12.30 1.67
N GLU A 250 -7.66 -11.78 0.76
CA GLU A 250 -8.04 -12.44 -0.48
C GLU A 250 -7.43 -11.67 -1.65
N ALA A 251 -6.84 -12.39 -2.60
CA ALA A 251 -6.50 -11.84 -3.90
C ALA A 251 -7.33 -12.58 -4.96
N HIS A 252 -8.02 -11.81 -5.80
CA HIS A 252 -8.85 -12.30 -6.89
C HIS A 252 -8.26 -11.84 -8.21
N VAL A 253 -8.07 -12.77 -9.14
CA VAL A 253 -7.64 -12.49 -10.51
C VAL A 253 -8.86 -12.46 -11.42
N SER A 254 -8.92 -11.47 -12.32
CA SER A 254 -9.88 -11.42 -13.43
C SER A 254 -9.20 -11.08 -14.75
N ASP A 255 -9.90 -11.36 -15.85
CA ASP A 255 -9.55 -10.92 -17.21
C ASP A 255 -8.27 -11.54 -17.81
N THR A 256 -7.96 -12.80 -17.47
CA THR A 256 -6.83 -13.55 -18.07
C THR A 256 -7.24 -14.19 -19.40
N THR A 257 -6.34 -14.20 -20.41
CA THR A 257 -6.69 -14.73 -21.75
C THR A 257 -6.54 -16.25 -21.87
N SER A 258 -5.73 -16.88 -21.01
CA SER A 258 -5.53 -18.33 -20.98
C SER A 258 -5.23 -18.88 -19.57
N LYS A 259 -5.40 -20.19 -19.38
CA LYS A 259 -5.07 -20.87 -18.09
C LYS A 259 -3.58 -20.83 -17.74
N GLU A 260 -2.70 -20.85 -18.74
CA GLU A 260 -1.25 -20.81 -18.53
C GLU A 260 -0.82 -19.41 -18.03
N GLU A 261 -1.36 -18.35 -18.63
CA GLU A 261 -1.15 -16.98 -18.17
C GLU A 261 -1.77 -16.75 -16.79
N GLU A 262 -2.95 -17.32 -16.53
CA GLU A 262 -3.55 -17.29 -15.20
C GLU A 262 -2.61 -17.90 -14.15
N GLN A 263 -2.00 -19.05 -14.45
CA GLN A 263 -1.03 -19.67 -13.54
C GLN A 263 0.21 -18.79 -13.31
N LYS A 264 0.79 -18.23 -14.38
CA LYS A 264 1.94 -17.30 -14.28
C LYS A 264 1.58 -16.04 -13.48
N LEU A 265 0.38 -15.51 -13.69
CA LEU A 265 -0.15 -14.37 -12.94
C LEU A 265 -0.26 -14.72 -11.46
N TRP A 266 -0.80 -15.89 -11.11
CA TRP A 266 -0.90 -16.32 -9.71
C TRP A 266 0.46 -16.47 -9.03
N GLN A 267 1.46 -17.00 -9.72
CA GLN A 267 2.83 -17.06 -9.20
C GLN A 267 3.40 -15.66 -8.96
N HIS A 268 3.20 -14.75 -9.92
CA HIS A 268 3.64 -13.36 -9.80
C HIS A 268 2.93 -12.62 -8.66
N VAL A 269 1.62 -12.75 -8.58
CA VAL A 269 0.75 -12.14 -7.55
C VAL A 269 1.10 -12.66 -6.18
N GLY A 270 1.17 -13.99 -6.02
CA GLY A 270 1.56 -14.61 -4.76
C GLY A 270 2.91 -14.10 -4.30
N LYS A 271 3.94 -14.18 -5.15
CA LYS A 271 5.28 -13.70 -4.80
C LYS A 271 5.29 -12.23 -4.41
N SER A 272 4.59 -11.37 -5.16
CA SER A 272 4.55 -9.93 -4.90
C SER A 272 3.84 -9.61 -3.58
N ILE A 273 2.72 -10.26 -3.29
CA ILE A 273 1.98 -10.08 -2.03
C ILE A 273 2.80 -10.59 -0.85
N PHE A 274 3.34 -11.81 -0.89
CA PHE A 274 4.10 -12.37 0.23
C PHE A 274 5.37 -11.56 0.52
N ASN A 275 6.14 -11.21 -0.50
CA ASN A 275 7.32 -10.36 -0.33
C ASN A 275 6.96 -8.96 0.18
N GLY A 276 5.86 -8.39 -0.30
CA GLY A 276 5.37 -7.10 0.16
C GLY A 276 4.95 -7.13 1.63
N ILE A 277 4.21 -8.16 2.06
CA ILE A 277 3.82 -8.33 3.46
C ILE A 277 5.06 -8.52 4.33
N GLU A 278 6.04 -9.33 3.92
CA GLU A 278 7.29 -9.52 4.67
C GLU A 278 8.03 -8.18 4.83
N THR A 279 8.22 -7.44 3.73
CA THR A 279 8.88 -6.13 3.72
C THR A 279 8.17 -5.13 4.63
N VAL A 280 6.84 -5.04 4.52
CA VAL A 280 6.02 -4.13 5.34
C VAL A 280 6.06 -4.54 6.80
N SER A 281 5.98 -5.84 7.10
CA SER A 281 6.04 -6.36 8.47
C SER A 281 7.38 -6.02 9.12
N ASP A 282 8.49 -6.24 8.42
CA ASP A 282 9.82 -5.89 8.90
C ASP A 282 9.97 -4.38 9.14
N MET A 283 9.46 -3.57 8.20
CA MET A 283 9.46 -2.11 8.32
C MET A 283 8.70 -1.65 9.58
N LEU A 284 7.49 -2.15 9.79
CA LEU A 284 6.66 -1.80 10.94
C LEU A 284 7.15 -2.46 12.25
N GLY A 285 7.99 -3.50 12.14
CA GLY A 285 8.55 -4.25 13.27
C GLY A 285 7.64 -5.36 13.78
N TYR A 286 6.79 -5.90 12.91
CA TYR A 286 5.89 -6.99 13.21
C TYR A 286 6.62 -8.32 12.98
N SER A 287 7.12 -8.93 14.06
CA SER A 287 7.97 -10.13 14.00
C SER A 287 7.24 -11.45 14.26
N ASN A 288 6.03 -11.38 14.81
CA ASN A 288 5.35 -12.53 15.41
C ASN A 288 4.21 -13.10 14.56
N ASN A 289 3.99 -12.62 13.34
CA ASN A 289 2.83 -13.02 12.54
C ASN A 289 3.25 -13.28 11.10
N LYS A 290 3.71 -14.52 10.85
CA LYS A 290 4.18 -14.91 9.51
C LYS A 290 2.97 -15.26 8.64
N PRO A 291 2.74 -14.53 7.52
CA PRO A 291 1.68 -14.88 6.61
C PRO A 291 1.95 -16.25 5.99
N ARG A 292 0.90 -16.99 5.68
CA ARG A 292 1.02 -18.26 4.95
C ARG A 292 -0.07 -18.41 3.89
N PRO A 293 0.19 -19.17 2.82
CA PRO A 293 -0.85 -19.52 1.86
C PRO A 293 -1.94 -20.37 2.52
N ALA A 294 -3.19 -20.10 2.18
CA ALA A 294 -4.37 -20.81 2.67
C ALA A 294 -5.45 -20.87 1.59
N ILE A 295 -6.56 -21.53 1.90
CA ILE A 295 -7.81 -21.48 1.12
C ILE A 295 -8.95 -21.02 2.02
N ILE A 296 -10.08 -20.64 1.42
CA ILE A 296 -11.33 -20.57 2.16
C ILE A 296 -11.78 -21.99 2.48
N CYS A 297 -12.14 -22.26 3.73
CA CYS A 297 -12.59 -23.59 4.13
C CYS A 297 -13.85 -23.96 3.33
N PRO A 298 -13.87 -25.11 2.64
CA PRO A 298 -15.02 -25.53 1.83
C PRO A 298 -16.20 -26.03 2.67
N LYS A 299 -16.00 -26.25 3.98
CA LYS A 299 -17.03 -26.82 4.87
C LYS A 299 -17.72 -25.72 5.65
N THR A 300 -19.02 -25.59 5.45
CA THR A 300 -19.92 -24.61 6.08
C THR A 300 -20.35 -25.01 7.50
N HIS A 301 -19.44 -25.51 8.32
CA HIS A 301 -19.76 -25.81 9.72
C HIS A 301 -19.80 -24.54 10.59
N SER A 302 -19.39 -23.40 10.04
CA SER A 302 -19.55 -22.07 10.61
C SER A 302 -20.37 -21.17 9.70
N ASP A 303 -21.13 -20.24 10.29
CA ASP A 303 -21.91 -19.22 9.56
C ASP A 303 -21.01 -18.16 8.90
N LYS A 304 -19.71 -18.15 9.23
CA LYS A 304 -18.73 -17.19 8.72
C LYS A 304 -17.65 -17.90 7.90
N ALA A 305 -17.21 -17.24 6.83
CA ALA A 305 -16.04 -17.66 6.07
C ALA A 305 -14.80 -17.65 6.99
N HIS A 306 -13.97 -18.68 6.86
CA HIS A 306 -12.71 -18.82 7.57
C HIS A 306 -11.72 -19.59 6.70
N THR A 307 -10.45 -19.58 7.09
CA THR A 307 -9.37 -20.15 6.29
C THR A 307 -9.16 -21.64 6.60
N ALA A 308 -8.55 -22.36 5.68
CA ALA A 308 -7.96 -23.66 5.90
C ALA A 308 -6.52 -23.65 5.37
N TYR A 309 -5.57 -24.16 6.16
CA TYR A 309 -4.18 -24.18 5.75
C TYR A 309 -3.85 -25.46 4.97
N ILE A 310 -2.92 -25.35 4.04
CA ILE A 310 -2.47 -26.47 3.20
C ILE A 310 -1.21 -27.09 3.80
N LYS A 311 -1.21 -28.42 3.93
CA LYS A 311 -0.05 -29.19 4.35
C LYS A 311 -0.11 -30.59 3.72
N ASP A 312 0.98 -31.02 3.10
CA ASP A 312 1.13 -32.37 2.53
C ASP A 312 0.00 -32.74 1.54
N GLY A 313 -0.40 -31.80 0.67
CA GLY A 313 -1.49 -31.99 -0.31
C GLY A 313 -2.90 -32.08 0.29
N LYS A 314 -3.03 -31.77 1.58
CA LYS A 314 -4.30 -31.77 2.33
C LYS A 314 -4.57 -30.37 2.86
N TRP A 315 -5.85 -30.03 2.98
CA TRP A 315 -6.27 -28.83 3.68
C TRP A 315 -6.78 -29.22 5.08
N ASN A 316 -6.55 -28.34 6.06
CA ASN A 316 -7.02 -28.50 7.44
C ASN A 316 -7.72 -27.22 7.85
N CYS A 317 -8.96 -27.34 8.33
CA CYS A 317 -9.76 -26.22 8.79
C CYS A 317 -9.10 -25.53 10.00
N THR A 318 -9.08 -24.20 10.01
CA THR A 318 -8.57 -23.42 11.15
C THR A 318 -9.56 -23.29 12.31
N SER A 319 -10.86 -23.44 12.04
CA SER A 319 -11.91 -23.34 13.05
C SER A 319 -12.24 -24.69 13.71
N ASP A 320 -11.99 -25.79 13.02
CA ASP A 320 -12.19 -27.16 13.52
C ASP A 320 -11.06 -28.07 13.01
N MET A 321 -10.09 -28.35 13.89
CA MET A 321 -8.93 -29.19 13.57
C MET A 321 -9.29 -30.64 13.20
N GLY A 322 -10.51 -31.10 13.49
CA GLY A 322 -11.03 -32.40 13.06
C GLY A 322 -11.46 -32.42 11.58
N VAL A 323 -11.72 -31.25 10.99
CA VAL A 323 -12.20 -31.11 9.62
C VAL A 323 -11.03 -30.91 8.66
N ARG A 324 -10.85 -31.87 7.76
CA ARG A 324 -9.78 -31.90 6.75
C ARG A 324 -10.23 -32.63 5.49
N GLY A 325 -9.51 -32.42 4.39
CA GLY A 325 -9.75 -33.10 3.12
C GLY A 325 -8.54 -33.03 2.20
N THR A 326 -8.67 -33.61 1.01
CA THR A 326 -7.62 -33.53 -0.02
C THR A 326 -7.85 -32.33 -0.93
N LEU A 327 -6.78 -31.77 -1.52
CA LEU A 327 -6.94 -30.71 -2.54
C LEU A 327 -7.69 -31.20 -3.78
N ALA A 328 -7.60 -32.50 -4.10
CA ALA A 328 -8.33 -33.12 -5.22
C ALA A 328 -9.86 -33.03 -5.04
N GLU A 329 -10.36 -33.10 -3.80
CA GLU A 329 -11.79 -32.97 -3.48
C GLU A 329 -12.35 -31.58 -3.75
N LEU A 330 -11.49 -30.55 -3.78
CA LEU A 330 -11.94 -29.17 -4.03
C LEU A 330 -12.30 -28.94 -5.50
N GLY A 331 -11.92 -29.85 -6.41
CA GLY A 331 -12.13 -29.70 -7.86
C GLY A 331 -11.47 -28.47 -8.47
N THR A 332 -10.76 -27.68 -7.66
CA THR A 332 -10.05 -26.46 -8.01
C THR A 332 -8.57 -26.79 -7.99
N VAL A 333 -7.95 -26.75 -9.17
CA VAL A 333 -6.50 -26.61 -9.25
C VAL A 333 -6.20 -25.29 -8.58
N LEU A 334 -5.43 -25.30 -7.49
CA LEU A 334 -4.93 -24.06 -6.87
C LEU A 334 -3.67 -23.68 -7.64
N PRO A 335 -3.76 -22.76 -8.63
CA PRO A 335 -2.66 -22.48 -9.55
C PRO A 335 -1.39 -21.98 -8.84
N TRP A 336 -1.53 -21.47 -7.61
CA TRP A 336 -0.44 -20.97 -6.77
C TRP A 336 0.19 -22.02 -5.83
N CYS A 337 -0.37 -23.24 -5.71
CA CYS A 337 0.03 -24.20 -4.68
C CYS A 337 1.27 -25.05 -5.04
N ASP A 338 1.54 -25.27 -6.34
CA ASP A 338 2.59 -26.17 -6.81
C ASP A 338 4.04 -25.68 -6.54
N GLU A 339 4.21 -24.37 -6.35
CA GLU A 339 5.51 -23.78 -6.00
C GLU A 339 5.56 -23.28 -4.56
N ALA A 340 4.46 -22.75 -4.00
CA ALA A 340 4.43 -22.26 -2.63
C ALA A 340 4.66 -23.36 -1.58
N CYS A 341 4.36 -24.62 -1.91
CA CYS A 341 4.63 -25.77 -1.03
C CYS A 341 6.07 -26.31 -1.12
N LYS A 342 6.89 -25.83 -2.06
CA LYS A 342 8.31 -26.19 -2.10
C LYS A 342 9.03 -25.27 -1.13
N PRO A 343 9.62 -25.78 -0.02
CA PRO A 343 10.40 -24.94 0.86
C PRO A 343 11.46 -24.24 0.02
N ALA A 344 11.50 -22.90 0.08
CA ALA A 344 12.54 -22.13 -0.58
C ALA A 344 13.87 -22.78 -0.20
N ALA A 345 14.63 -23.23 -1.19
CA ALA A 345 15.95 -23.77 -0.95
C ALA A 345 16.72 -22.69 -0.19
N VAL A 346 16.99 -22.93 1.08
CA VAL A 346 17.76 -22.03 1.92
C VAL A 346 19.13 -21.97 1.26
N HIS A 347 19.36 -20.93 0.46
CA HIS A 347 20.70 -20.51 0.11
C HIS A 347 21.32 -20.03 1.41
N SER A 348 21.89 -20.98 2.16
CA SER A 348 22.77 -20.74 3.29
C SER A 348 24.00 -20.03 2.74
N VAL A 349 23.91 -18.71 2.58
CA VAL A 349 25.06 -17.83 2.42
C VAL A 349 25.77 -17.81 3.78
N ARG A 350 26.60 -18.83 4.02
CA ARG A 350 27.66 -18.76 5.02
C ARG A 350 28.70 -17.79 4.49
N GLY A 351 28.59 -16.54 4.90
CA GLY A 351 29.54 -15.48 4.65
C GLY A 351 29.49 -14.44 5.77
N SER A 352 29.66 -14.89 7.02
CA SER A 352 29.83 -14.00 8.16
C SER A 352 31.27 -13.50 8.17
N THR A 353 31.52 -12.31 7.63
CA THR A 353 32.70 -11.51 7.98
C THR A 353 32.30 -10.55 9.10
N SER A 354 32.68 -10.93 10.31
CA SER A 354 32.60 -10.10 11.51
C SER A 354 33.51 -8.88 11.37
N HIS A 355 32.95 -7.71 11.09
CA HIS A 355 33.60 -6.44 11.39
C HIS A 355 33.22 -6.03 12.81
N HIS A 356 34.15 -6.25 13.75
CA HIS A 356 34.13 -5.63 15.07
C HIS A 356 34.22 -4.11 14.90
N TYR A 357 33.12 -3.40 15.14
CA TYR A 357 33.16 -1.98 15.48
C TYR A 357 33.14 -1.84 16.99
N THR A 358 34.29 -1.48 17.57
CA THR A 358 34.40 -1.02 18.95
C THR A 358 33.97 0.45 18.97
N LEU A 359 32.81 0.75 19.54
CA LEU A 359 32.39 2.13 19.82
C LEU A 359 33.10 2.63 21.09
N PRO A 360 33.62 3.87 21.12
CA PRO A 360 34.16 4.46 22.34
C PRO A 360 33.02 4.84 23.29
N ALA A 361 33.16 4.49 24.56
CA ALA A 361 32.26 4.91 25.62
C ALA A 361 32.39 6.43 25.84
N THR A 362 31.36 7.18 25.46
CA THR A 362 31.16 8.56 25.92
C THR A 362 29.99 8.60 26.89
N SER A 363 30.31 8.86 28.16
CA SER A 363 29.36 9.11 29.22
C SER A 363 28.68 10.48 29.01
N TYR A 364 27.40 10.47 28.65
CA TYR A 364 26.57 11.68 28.69
C TYR A 364 25.78 11.73 30.00
N HIS A 365 26.14 12.68 30.86
CA HIS A 365 25.31 13.12 31.98
C HIS A 365 24.15 13.97 31.44
N PHE A 366 22.91 13.54 31.70
CA PHE A 366 21.72 14.38 31.52
C PHE A 366 21.45 15.17 32.81
N PRO A 367 21.14 16.48 32.76
CA PRO A 367 20.64 17.21 33.91
C PRO A 367 19.17 16.84 34.17
N THR A 368 18.89 16.47 35.41
CA THR A 368 17.54 16.27 35.94
C THR A 368 16.84 17.63 36.06
N VAL A 369 15.78 17.85 35.28
CA VAL A 369 14.88 19.01 35.47
C VAL A 369 13.80 18.60 36.47
N HIS A 370 13.84 19.20 37.65
CA HIS A 370 12.75 19.12 38.63
C HIS A 370 11.58 19.99 38.16
N THR A 371 10.44 19.37 37.89
CA THR A 371 9.14 20.06 37.91
C THR A 371 8.61 20.07 39.35
N ARG A 372 8.42 21.28 39.91
CA ARG A 372 7.63 21.48 41.13
C ARG A 372 6.16 21.61 40.75
N HIS A 373 5.32 20.92 41.52
CA HIS A 373 3.88 21.17 41.63
C HIS A 373 3.59 22.48 42.36
#